data_AF-A0A4Q3VTH0-F1
#
_entry.id   AF-A0A4Q3VTH0-F1
#
_cell.length_a   1.000
_cell.length_b   1.000
_cell.length_c   1.000
_cell.angle_alpha   90.00
_cell.angle_beta   90.00
_cell.angle_gamma   90.00
#
_symmetry.space_group_name_H-M   'P 1'
#
loop_
_entity.id
_entity.type
_entity.pdbx_description
1 polymer ?
#
loop_
_entity_poly.entity_id
_entity_poly.type
_entity_poly.pdbx_seq_one_letter_code
_entity_poly.pdbx_strand_id
1 'polypeptide(L)'
;MSLTLNDLTLLIELVERELVDLSDNIANDAEFADDYKELFVQVGVTSDNLRAEYKSQWTEESGFPTYEDLIVEIEEMFIEDEGKNHE
;
A
#
# COMPACT_ATOMS: atom_id res chain seq x y z
N MET A 1 5.89 -20.50 -1.07
CA MET A 1 6.43 -19.80 -2.25
C MET A 1 6.97 -18.49 -1.71
N SER A 2 8.24 -18.14 -1.96
CA SER A 2 8.84 -16.89 -1.44
C SER A 2 8.61 -15.80 -2.48
N LEU A 3 8.05 -14.67 -2.08
CA LEU A 3 7.94 -13.48 -2.93
C LEU A 3 9.32 -12.83 -3.06
N THR A 4 9.63 -12.29 -4.23
CA THR A 4 10.84 -11.49 -4.44
C THR A 4 10.63 -10.05 -3.98
N LEU A 5 11.70 -9.27 -3.76
CA LEU A 5 11.60 -7.83 -3.47
C LEU A 5 10.81 -7.06 -4.55
N ASN A 6 10.92 -7.45 -5.82
CA ASN A 6 10.11 -6.87 -6.90
C ASN A 6 8.61 -7.18 -6.73
N ASP A 7 8.27 -8.45 -6.42
CA ASP A 7 6.88 -8.83 -6.18
C ASP A 7 6.32 -8.10 -4.94
N LEU A 8 7.13 -7.97 -3.89
CA LEU A 8 6.77 -7.27 -2.67
C LEU A 8 6.54 -5.79 -2.92
N THR A 9 7.37 -5.14 -3.74
CA THR A 9 7.22 -3.73 -4.12
C THR A 9 5.85 -3.48 -4.77
N LEU A 10 5.50 -4.30 -5.77
CA LEU A 10 4.21 -4.21 -6.45
C LEU A 10 3.02 -4.48 -5.53
N LEU A 11 3.14 -5.46 -4.64
CA LEU A 11 2.07 -5.80 -3.70
C LEU A 11 1.90 -4.72 -2.63
N ILE A 12 2.98 -4.11 -2.15
CA ILE A 12 2.92 -2.99 -1.21
C ILE A 12 2.17 -1.83 -1.86
N GLU A 13 2.55 -1.41 -3.06
CA GLU A 13 1.87 -0.33 -3.79
C GLU A 13 0.35 -0.58 -3.92
N LEU A 14 -0.04 -1.79 -4.35
CA LEU A 14 -1.46 -2.15 -4.50
C LEU A 14 -2.21 -2.12 -3.16
N VAL A 15 -1.59 -2.59 -2.09
CA VAL A 15 -2.20 -2.63 -0.76
C VAL A 15 -2.33 -1.24 -0.16
N GLU A 16 -1.31 -0.38 -0.30
CA GLU A 16 -1.38 1.01 0.17
C GLU A 16 -2.48 1.78 -0.57
N ARG A 17 -2.65 1.54 -1.88
CA ARG A 17 -3.75 2.12 -2.65
C ARG A 17 -5.11 1.67 -2.16
N GLU A 18 -5.27 0.37 -1.92
CA GLU A 18 -6.53 -0.19 -1.40
C GLU A 18 -6.86 0.38 -0.01
N LEU A 19 -5.85 0.63 0.84
CA LEU A 19 -6.07 1.27 2.14
C LEU A 19 -6.60 2.71 2.00
N VAL A 20 -6.08 3.48 1.05
CA VAL A 20 -6.59 4.83 0.73
C VAL A 20 -8.04 4.75 0.23
N ASP A 21 -8.30 3.90 -0.76
CA ASP A 21 -9.65 3.72 -1.33
C ASP A 21 -10.65 3.27 -0.26
N LEU A 22 -10.26 2.35 0.64
CA LEU A 22 -11.09 1.91 1.75
C LEU A 22 -11.34 3.02 2.76
N SER A 23 -10.31 3.82 3.08
CA SER A 23 -10.47 4.99 3.96
C SER A 23 -11.50 5.98 3.39
N ASP A 24 -11.44 6.23 2.09
CA ASP A 24 -12.40 7.11 1.40
C ASP A 24 -13.81 6.51 1.37
N ASN A 25 -13.93 5.20 1.12
CA ASN A 25 -15.22 4.52 1.15
C ASN A 25 -15.83 4.52 2.55
N ILE A 26 -15.03 4.35 3.61
CA ILE A 26 -15.49 4.48 5.01
C ILE A 26 -16.06 5.88 5.29
N ALA A 27 -15.43 6.91 4.72
CA ALA A 27 -15.86 8.30 4.91
C ALA A 27 -17.11 8.65 4.10
N ASN A 28 -17.27 8.09 2.91
CA ASN A 28 -18.28 8.51 1.93
C ASN A 28 -19.49 7.56 1.81
N ASP A 29 -19.36 6.29 2.21
CA ASP A 29 -20.43 5.29 2.14
C ASP A 29 -20.84 4.81 3.54
N ALA A 30 -21.80 5.51 4.14
CA ALA A 30 -22.31 5.19 5.46
C ALA A 30 -23.11 3.88 5.53
N GLU A 31 -23.60 3.36 4.40
CA GLU A 31 -24.37 2.11 4.36
C GLU A 31 -23.47 0.90 4.59
N PHE A 32 -22.26 0.92 4.01
CA PHE A 32 -21.28 -0.17 4.09
C PHE A 32 -20.06 0.17 4.95
N ALA A 33 -20.07 1.30 5.67
CA ALA A 33 -18.93 1.77 6.45
C ALA A 33 -18.35 0.74 7.44
N ASP A 34 -19.19 -0.12 8.03
CA ASP A 34 -18.71 -1.14 8.96
C ASP A 34 -18.04 -2.32 8.24
N ASP A 35 -18.53 -2.72 7.06
CA ASP A 35 -17.90 -3.74 6.22
C ASP A 35 -16.55 -3.22 5.68
N TYR A 36 -16.49 -1.95 5.26
CA TYR A 36 -15.24 -1.33 4.83
C TYR A 36 -14.21 -1.22 5.96
N LYS A 37 -14.63 -0.93 7.20
CA LYS A 37 -13.71 -0.95 8.36
C LYS A 37 -13.17 -2.35 8.63
N GLU A 38 -14.00 -3.39 8.52
CA GLU A 38 -13.53 -4.77 8.68
C GLU A 38 -12.49 -5.11 7.61
N LEU A 39 -12.77 -4.78 6.35
CA LEU A 39 -11.84 -4.99 5.25
C LEU A 39 -10.56 -4.18 5.41
N PHE A 40 -10.65 -2.91 5.83
CA PHE A 40 -9.50 -2.05 6.12
C PHE A 40 -8.55 -2.67 7.14
N VAL A 41 -9.09 -3.28 8.20
CA VAL A 41 -8.26 -4.01 9.19
C VAL A 41 -7.54 -5.19 8.55
N GLN A 42 -8.22 -5.98 7.71
CA GLN A 42 -7.62 -7.14 7.05
C GLN A 42 -6.53 -6.73 6.04
N VAL A 43 -6.77 -5.68 5.28
CA VAL A 43 -5.80 -5.11 4.34
C VAL A 43 -4.62 -4.51 5.10
N GLY A 44 -4.86 -3.85 6.25
CA GLY A 44 -3.78 -3.33 7.12
C GLY A 44 -2.87 -4.43 7.67
N VAL A 45 -3.43 -5.57 8.09
CA VAL A 45 -2.64 -6.75 8.49
C VAL A 45 -1.81 -7.28 7.31
N THR A 46 -2.35 -7.24 6.09
CA THR A 46 -1.60 -7.60 4.89
C THR A 46 -0.44 -6.64 4.64
N SER A 47 -0.66 -5.33 4.76
CA SER A 47 0.41 -4.31 4.64
C SER A 47 1.52 -4.56 5.66
N ASP A 48 1.19 -4.79 6.93
CA ASP A 48 2.18 -5.07 7.98
C ASP A 48 3.03 -6.32 7.69
N ASN A 49 2.41 -7.37 7.15
CA ASN A 49 3.11 -8.60 6.76
C ASN A 49 4.04 -8.36 5.57
N LEU A 50 3.58 -7.63 4.55
CA LEU A 50 4.41 -7.29 3.38
C LEU A 50 5.59 -6.40 3.78
N ARG A 51 5.37 -5.43 4.68
CA ARG A 51 6.42 -4.61 5.28
C ARG A 51 7.47 -5.45 5.98
N ALA A 52 7.04 -6.38 6.84
CA ALA A 52 7.95 -7.26 7.57
C ALA A 52 8.77 -8.13 6.61
N GLU A 53 8.12 -8.72 5.60
CA GLU A 53 8.77 -9.56 4.60
C GLU A 53 9.79 -8.76 3.78
N TYR A 54 9.40 -7.59 3.26
CA TYR A 54 10.28 -6.69 2.53
C TYR A 54 11.53 -6.33 3.34
N LYS A 55 11.33 -5.86 4.58
CA LYS A 55 12.44 -5.49 5.47
C LYS A 55 13.34 -6.67 5.83
N SER A 56 12.80 -7.89 5.87
CA SER A 56 13.58 -9.09 6.15
C SER A 56 14.48 -9.50 4.97
N GLN A 57 14.04 -9.23 3.74
CA GLN A 57 14.76 -9.56 2.51
C GLN A 57 15.67 -8.42 2.03
N TRP A 58 15.37 -7.18 2.42
CA TRP A 58 16.07 -6.00 1.95
C TRP A 58 17.50 -5.94 2.48
N THR A 59 18.43 -5.56 1.59
CA THR A 59 19.84 -5.29 1.91
C THR A 59 20.31 -4.06 1.12
N GLU A 60 21.39 -3.41 1.56
CA GLU A 60 21.98 -2.27 0.85
C GLU A 60 22.45 -2.63 -0.58
N GLU A 61 22.77 -3.92 -0.83
CA GLU A 61 23.22 -4.42 -2.13
C GLU A 61 22.05 -4.87 -3.03
N SER A 62 20.82 -4.86 -2.53
CA SER A 62 19.64 -5.36 -3.26
C SER A 62 19.29 -4.52 -4.49
N GLY A 63 19.70 -3.25 -4.52
CA GLY A 63 19.35 -2.30 -5.59
C GLY A 63 17.91 -1.77 -5.49
N PHE A 64 17.18 -2.08 -4.41
CA PHE A 64 15.84 -1.57 -4.13
C PHE A 64 15.88 -0.43 -3.09
N PRO A 65 14.94 0.52 -3.13
CA PRO A 65 14.81 1.57 -2.12
C PRO A 65 14.60 0.99 -0.72
N THR A 66 14.86 1.76 0.33
CA THR A 66 14.43 1.35 1.68
C THR A 66 12.90 1.27 1.72
N TYR A 67 12.34 0.55 2.69
CA TYR A 67 10.87 0.51 2.80
C TYR A 67 10.29 1.91 3.02
N GLU A 68 10.95 2.74 3.83
CA GLU A 68 10.54 4.12 4.05
C GLU A 68 10.59 4.97 2.78
N ASP A 69 11.65 4.84 1.96
CA ASP A 69 11.73 5.55 0.67
C ASP A 69 10.68 5.05 -0.32
N LEU A 70 10.43 3.73 -0.36
CA LEU A 70 9.40 3.13 -1.20
C LEU A 70 8.01 3.68 -0.88
N ILE A 71 7.67 3.81 0.40
CA ILE A 71 6.37 4.38 0.80
C ILE A 71 6.25 5.83 0.35
N VAL A 72 7.32 6.63 0.47
CA VAL A 72 7.31 8.01 -0.04
C VAL A 72 7.10 8.05 -1.55
N GLU A 73 7.79 7.18 -2.31
CA GLU A 73 7.61 7.09 -3.77
C GLU A 73 6.16 6.73 -4.14
N ILE A 74 5.54 5.79 -3.42
CA ILE A 74 4.14 5.39 -3.63
C ILE A 74 3.19 6.56 -3.32
N GLU A 75 3.39 7.24 -2.20
CA GLU A 75 2.58 8.41 -1.81
C GLU A 75 2.68 9.54 -2.86
N GLU A 76 3.88 9.80 -3.39
CA GLU A 76 4.09 10.78 -4.45
C GLU A 76 3.38 10.39 -5.76
N MET A 77 3.41 9.10 -6.13
CA MET A 77 2.68 8.58 -7.30
C MET A 77 1.17 8.79 -7.18
N PHE A 78 0.59 8.60 -5.99
CA PHE A 78 -0.84 8.82 -5.77
C PHE A 78 -1.23 10.28 -5.96
N ILE A 79 -0.42 11.22 -5.45
CA ILE A 79 -0.64 12.66 -5.63
C ILE A 79 -0.60 13.05 -7.12
N GLU A 80 0.34 12.49 -7.89
CA GLU A 80 0.43 12.76 -9.32
C GLU A 80 -0.75 12.20 -10.12
N ASP A 81 -1.27 11.03 -9.74
CA ASP A 81 -2.42 10.40 -10.41
C ASP A 81 -3.72 11.16 -10.15
N GLU A 82 -3.93 11.70 -8.94
CA GLU A 82 -5.07 12.58 -8.65
C GLU A 82 -4.99 13.92 -9.40
N GLY A 83 -3.78 14.49 -9.53
CA GLY A 83 -3.56 15.74 -10.25
C GLY A 83 -3.87 15.67 -11.76
N LYS A 84 -3.86 14.49 -12.36
CA LYS A 84 -4.15 14.27 -13.79
C LYS A 84 -5.63 14.02 -14.10
N ASN A 85 -6.46 13.73 -13.09
CA ASN A 85 -7.90 13.50 -13.28
C ASN A 85 -8.73 14.80 -13.32
N HIS A 86 -8.08 15.97 -13.21
CA HIS A 86 -8.71 17.29 -13.18
C HIS A 86 -8.45 18.17 -14.43
N GLU A 87 -7.92 17.61 -15.53
CA GLU A 87 -7.78 18.31 -16.83
C GLU A 87 -8.78 17.83 -17.89
#